data_AF-A0AAQ1J4B4-F1
#
_entry.id   AF-A0AAQ1J4B4-F1
#
_cell.length_a   1.000
_cell.length_b   1.000
_cell.length_c   1.000
_cell.angle_alpha   90.00
_cell.angle_beta   90.00
_cell.angle_gamma   90.00
#
_symmetry.space_group_name_H-M   'P 1'
#
loop_
_entity.id
_entity.type
_entity.pdbx_description
1 polymer ?
#
loop_
_entity_poly.entity_id
_entity_poly.type
_entity_poly.pdbx_seq_one_letter_code
_entity_poly.pdbx_strand_id
1 'polypeptide(L)'
;MAKSTGSDAKPDLRLVAAEAEIYDLMKAPETTADRVKRLQLEAHALALEEIEGLEKLLLEAAAKAKAIADGGDAYPVGAREIASRLAADLPTKAETIKTIVHRVG
;
A
#
# COMPACT_ATOMS: atom_id res chain seq x y z
N MET A 1 75.76 23.93 -12.08
CA MET A 1 75.47 22.49 -12.29
C MET A 1 73.97 22.29 -12.18
N ALA A 2 73.43 21.40 -13.01
CA ALA A 2 72.12 21.50 -13.66
C ALA A 2 70.89 21.49 -12.73
N LYS A 3 69.91 22.34 -13.08
CA LYS A 3 68.51 22.29 -12.65
C LYS A 3 67.71 21.83 -13.87
N SER A 4 67.25 20.59 -13.87
CA SER A 4 66.39 19.93 -14.88
C SER A 4 65.75 18.74 -14.16
N THR A 5 64.48 18.39 -14.31
CA THR A 5 63.39 18.83 -15.17
C THR A 5 62.12 18.26 -14.54
N GLY A 6 60.98 18.94 -14.68
CA GLY A 6 59.69 18.43 -14.28
C GLY A 6 59.46 17.03 -14.85
N SER A 7 59.09 16.10 -13.98
CA SER A 7 58.51 14.84 -14.41
C SER A 7 57.01 15.05 -14.42
N ASP A 8 56.45 15.06 -15.62
CA ASP A 8 55.03 14.83 -15.90
C ASP A 8 54.56 13.58 -15.16
N ALA A 9 54.20 13.73 -13.88
CA ALA A 9 53.52 12.69 -13.12
C ALA A 9 52.10 12.64 -13.68
N LYS A 10 51.94 11.93 -14.81
CA LYS A 10 50.63 11.58 -15.33
C LYS A 10 49.85 11.00 -14.16
N PRO A 11 48.67 11.54 -13.83
CA PRO A 11 47.89 11.01 -12.73
C PRO A 11 47.64 9.52 -12.99
N ASP A 12 47.97 8.66 -12.01
CA ASP A 12 47.72 7.20 -12.06
C ASP A 12 46.21 6.97 -11.96
N LEU A 13 45.51 7.28 -13.06
CA LEU A 13 44.07 7.12 -13.19
C LEU A 13 43.78 5.67 -13.53
N ARG A 14 43.33 4.93 -12.53
CA ARG A 14 42.83 3.56 -12.70
C ARG A 14 41.34 3.61 -12.99
N LEU A 15 40.94 3.10 -14.15
CA LEU A 15 39.52 2.90 -14.47
C LEU A 15 38.99 1.79 -13.56
N VAL A 16 38.27 2.19 -12.51
CA VAL A 16 37.53 1.27 -11.66
C VAL A 16 36.25 0.92 -12.39
N ALA A 17 36.13 -0.34 -12.86
CA ALA A 17 34.92 -0.87 -13.50
C ALA A 17 33.80 -1.14 -12.48
N ALA A 18 33.56 -0.19 -11.57
CA ALA A 18 32.37 -0.16 -10.75
C ALA A 18 31.35 0.71 -11.45
N GLU A 19 30.14 0.18 -11.66
CA GLU A 19 28.97 0.98 -12.00
C GLU A 19 28.71 1.93 -10.82
N ALA A 20 29.30 3.13 -10.88
CA ALA A 20 29.01 4.16 -9.90
C ALA A 20 27.63 4.72 -10.21
N GLU A 21 26.70 4.61 -9.27
CA GLU A 21 25.40 5.29 -9.37
C GLU A 21 25.64 6.80 -9.53
N ILE A 22 25.14 7.38 -10.62
CA ILE A 22 25.21 8.82 -10.88
C ILE A 22 24.19 9.50 -9.96
N TYR A 23 24.66 10.07 -8.86
CA TYR A 23 23.83 10.89 -7.98
C TYR A 23 23.69 12.31 -8.55
N ASP A 24 22.46 12.75 -8.78
CA ASP A 24 22.16 14.14 -9.12
C ASP A 24 22.35 15.03 -7.88
N LEU A 25 23.53 15.62 -7.76
CA LEU A 25 23.94 16.49 -6.66
C LEU A 25 23.18 17.84 -6.64
N MET A 26 22.40 18.16 -7.68
CA MET A 26 21.59 19.39 -7.73
C MET A 26 20.23 19.22 -7.03
N LYS A 27 19.82 17.98 -6.74
CA LYS A 27 18.64 17.70 -5.91
C LYS A 27 19.05 17.69 -4.44
N ALA A 28 18.56 18.66 -3.67
CA ALA A 28 18.76 18.64 -2.22
C ALA A 28 18.28 17.29 -1.65
N PRO A 29 19.08 16.62 -0.80
CA PRO A 29 18.69 15.34 -0.22
C PRO A 29 17.36 15.49 0.52
N GLU A 30 16.47 14.52 0.34
CA GLU A 30 15.18 14.45 1.05
C GLU A 30 15.45 14.61 2.55
N THR A 31 14.82 15.59 3.19
CA THR A 31 14.98 15.73 4.64
C THR A 31 14.29 14.56 5.34
N THR A 32 14.70 14.25 6.57
CA THR A 32 13.99 13.26 7.38
C THR A 32 12.49 13.57 7.50
N ALA A 33 12.13 14.86 7.57
CA ALA A 33 10.73 15.30 7.64
C ALA A 33 9.97 14.99 6.33
N ASP A 34 10.57 15.27 5.17
CA ASP A 34 9.97 14.95 3.86
C ASP A 34 9.76 13.44 3.70
N ARG A 35 10.76 12.65 4.12
CA ARG A 35 10.69 11.19 4.10
C ARG A 35 9.57 10.65 5.00
N VAL A 36 9.43 11.20 6.21
CA VAL A 36 8.33 10.83 7.12
C VAL A 36 6.98 11.16 6.50
N LYS A 37 6.82 12.35 5.91
CA LYS A 37 5.57 12.76 5.28
C LYS A 37 5.19 11.84 4.12
N ARG A 38 6.15 11.47 3.26
CA ARG A 38 5.93 10.53 2.16
C ARG A 38 5.50 9.16 2.68
N LEU A 39 6.21 8.61 3.67
CA LEU A 39 5.86 7.31 4.27
C LEU A 39 4.48 7.32 4.92
N GLN A 40 4.08 8.44 5.55
CA GLN A 40 2.73 8.59 6.12
C GLN A 40 1.65 8.58 5.03
N LEU A 41 1.89 9.25 3.90
CA LEU A 41 0.96 9.24 2.76
C LEU A 41 0.85 7.83 2.15
N GLU A 42 1.97 7.13 1.99
CA GLU A 42 1.99 5.74 1.51
C GLU A 42 1.23 4.81 2.47
N ALA A 43 1.47 4.93 3.78
CA ALA A 43 0.75 4.15 4.79
C ALA A 43 -0.75 4.45 4.79
N HIS A 44 -1.14 5.72 4.63
CA HIS A 44 -2.55 6.10 4.54
C HIS A 44 -3.22 5.52 3.29
N ALA A 45 -2.54 5.60 2.13
CA ALA A 45 -3.05 5.02 0.89
C ALA A 45 -3.25 3.50 0.99
N LEU A 46 -2.27 2.78 1.54
CA LEU A 46 -2.38 1.34 1.78
C LEU A 46 -3.52 0.98 2.74
N ALA A 47 -3.72 1.78 3.79
CA ALA A 47 -4.82 1.55 4.71
C ALA A 47 -6.19 1.75 4.05
N LEU A 48 -6.33 2.75 3.16
CA LEU A 48 -7.57 2.96 2.40
C LEU A 48 -7.87 1.78 1.47
N GLU A 49 -6.86 1.27 0.77
CA GLU A 49 -7.00 0.10 -0.10
C GLU A 49 -7.49 -1.13 0.67
N GLU A 50 -6.93 -1.38 1.87
CA GLU A 50 -7.37 -2.49 2.73
C GLU A 50 -8.83 -2.34 3.17
N ILE A 51 -9.27 -1.11 3.47
CA ILE A 51 -10.66 -0.84 3.86
C ILE A 51 -11.61 -1.08 2.68
N GLU A 52 -11.24 -0.66 1.46
CA GLU A 52 -12.01 -0.97 0.25
C GLU A 52 -12.09 -2.49 0.00
N GLY A 53 -11.01 -3.23 0.31
CA GLY A 53 -10.99 -4.68 0.28
C GLY A 53 -12.00 -5.29 1.26
N LEU A 54 -12.05 -4.77 2.50
CA LEU A 54 -13.01 -5.19 3.50
C LEU A 54 -14.47 -4.93 3.05
N GLU A 55 -14.75 -3.79 2.44
CA GLU A 55 -16.10 -3.48 1.92
C GLU A 55 -16.57 -4.53 0.89
N LYS A 56 -15.69 -4.89 -0.06
CA LYS A 56 -15.99 -5.93 -1.06
C LYS A 56 -16.26 -7.27 -0.39
N LEU A 57 -15.42 -7.67 0.58
CA LEU A 57 -15.61 -8.91 1.34
C LEU A 57 -16.94 -8.94 2.10
N LEU A 58 -17.38 -7.82 2.68
CA LEU A 58 -18.66 -7.74 3.38
C LEU A 58 -19.84 -7.94 2.42
N LEU A 59 -19.77 -7.39 1.21
CA LEU A 59 -20.80 -7.58 0.19
C LEU A 59 -20.83 -9.02 -0.36
N GLU A 60 -19.66 -9.62 -0.59
CA GLU A 60 -19.54 -11.02 -0.99
C GLU A 60 -20.07 -11.96 0.10
N ALA A 61 -19.72 -11.71 1.35
CA ALA A 61 -20.23 -12.44 2.50
C ALA A 61 -21.76 -12.30 2.62
N ALA A 62 -22.32 -11.11 2.39
CA ALA A 62 -23.76 -10.89 2.37
C ALA A 62 -24.45 -11.70 1.26
N ALA A 63 -23.87 -11.74 0.06
CA ALA A 63 -24.40 -12.52 -1.06
C ALA A 63 -24.38 -14.03 -0.75
N LYS A 64 -23.28 -14.53 -0.16
CA LYS A 64 -23.16 -15.92 0.26
C LYS A 64 -24.13 -16.26 1.40
N ALA A 65 -24.30 -15.35 2.34
CA ALA A 65 -25.26 -15.51 3.44
C ALA A 65 -26.70 -15.56 2.92
N LYS A 66 -27.04 -14.72 1.92
CA LYS A 66 -28.33 -14.77 1.26
C LYS A 66 -28.58 -16.12 0.57
N ALA A 67 -27.61 -16.64 -0.16
CA ALA A 67 -27.72 -17.96 -0.80
C ALA A 67 -27.95 -19.10 0.21
N ILE A 68 -27.33 -19.02 1.40
CA ILE A 68 -27.56 -19.99 2.49
C ILE A 68 -28.97 -19.82 3.08
N ALA A 69 -29.39 -18.58 3.34
CA ALA A 69 -30.71 -18.29 3.89
C ALA A 69 -31.85 -18.78 2.97
N ASP A 70 -31.67 -18.61 1.66
CA ASP A 70 -32.63 -18.98 0.62
C ASP A 70 -32.60 -20.48 0.26
N GLY A 71 -31.57 -21.22 0.71
CA GLY A 71 -31.34 -22.62 0.33
C GLY A 71 -32.30 -23.65 0.95
N GLY A 72 -33.36 -23.22 1.64
CA GLY A 72 -34.43 -24.09 2.14
C GLY A 72 -33.94 -25.23 3.04
N ASP A 73 -34.45 -26.44 2.81
CA ASP A 73 -34.15 -27.62 3.64
C ASP A 73 -32.73 -28.18 3.44
N ALA A 74 -31.96 -27.66 2.47
CA ALA A 74 -30.56 -28.03 2.29
C ALA A 74 -29.66 -27.50 3.43
N TYR A 75 -30.14 -26.52 4.20
CA TYR A 75 -29.40 -25.92 5.31
C TYR A 75 -30.19 -25.98 6.62
N PRO A 76 -29.53 -26.29 7.76
CA PRO A 76 -30.16 -26.28 9.07
C PRO A 76 -30.79 -24.92 9.39
N VAL A 77 -31.96 -24.92 10.05
CA VAL A 77 -32.71 -23.69 10.37
C VAL A 77 -31.86 -22.65 11.11
N GLY A 78 -31.05 -23.05 12.09
CA GLY A 78 -30.18 -22.12 12.82
C GLY A 78 -29.10 -21.48 11.94
N ALA A 79 -28.55 -22.21 10.96
CA ALA A 79 -27.61 -21.63 10.00
C ALA A 79 -28.29 -20.62 9.08
N ARG A 80 -29.52 -20.91 8.63
CA ARG A 80 -30.32 -20.00 7.80
C ARG A 80 -30.71 -18.72 8.54
N GLU A 81 -31.06 -18.82 9.82
CA GLU A 81 -31.37 -17.65 10.65
C GLU A 81 -30.17 -16.70 10.79
N ILE A 82 -29.00 -17.24 11.09
CA ILE A 82 -27.77 -16.44 11.18
C ILE A 82 -27.44 -15.84 9.81
N ALA A 83 -27.53 -16.63 8.74
CA ALA A 83 -27.25 -16.16 7.38
C ALA A 83 -28.23 -15.07 6.92
N SER A 84 -29.51 -15.16 7.29
CA SER A 84 -30.51 -14.13 7.00
C SER A 84 -30.18 -12.80 7.69
N ARG A 85 -29.77 -12.83 8.96
CA ARG A 85 -29.31 -11.63 9.69
C ARG A 85 -28.06 -11.04 9.04
N LEU A 86 -27.08 -11.87 8.70
CA LEU A 86 -25.86 -11.42 8.02
C LEU A 86 -26.16 -10.79 6.65
N ALA A 87 -27.05 -11.38 5.86
CA ALA A 87 -27.45 -10.85 4.56
C ALA A 87 -28.13 -9.46 4.67
N ALA A 88 -28.85 -9.20 5.76
CA ALA A 88 -29.47 -7.90 6.03
C ALA A 88 -28.47 -6.86 6.58
N ASP A 89 -27.59 -7.27 7.49
CA ASP A 89 -26.75 -6.36 8.24
C ASP A 89 -25.48 -5.94 7.51
N LEU A 90 -24.80 -6.88 6.83
CA LEU A 90 -23.48 -6.64 6.25
C LEU A 90 -23.46 -5.54 5.17
N PRO A 91 -24.45 -5.42 4.27
CA PRO A 91 -24.48 -4.32 3.30
C PRO A 91 -24.53 -2.94 3.96
N THR A 92 -25.33 -2.79 5.01
CA THR A 92 -25.44 -1.52 5.76
C THR A 92 -24.11 -1.18 6.45
N LYS A 93 -23.40 -2.18 6.96
CA LYS A 93 -22.07 -1.99 7.57
C LYS A 93 -21.04 -1.57 6.52
N ALA A 94 -21.05 -2.17 5.33
CA ALA A 94 -20.17 -1.77 4.23
C ALA A 94 -20.40 -0.31 3.82
N GLU A 95 -21.66 0.12 3.63
CA GLU A 95 -21.98 1.53 3.32
C GLU A 95 -21.58 2.51 4.43
N THR A 96 -21.70 2.08 5.69
CA THR A 96 -21.26 2.90 6.84
C THR A 96 -19.75 3.10 6.82
N ILE A 97 -18.97 2.04 6.56
CA ILE A 97 -17.51 2.10 6.45
C ILE A 97 -17.13 3.06 5.31
N LYS A 98 -17.73 2.88 4.14
CA LYS A 98 -17.52 3.73 2.98
C LYS A 98 -17.75 5.21 3.29
N THR A 99 -18.86 5.51 3.94
CA THR A 99 -19.21 6.88 4.34
C THR A 99 -18.19 7.49 5.30
N ILE A 100 -17.69 6.70 6.25
CA ILE A 100 -16.65 7.16 7.20
C ILE A 100 -15.35 7.45 6.45
N VAL A 101 -14.93 6.55 5.56
CA VAL A 101 -13.70 6.71 4.77
C VAL A 101 -13.74 7.97 3.91
N HIS A 102 -14.83 8.18 3.15
CA HIS A 102 -15.01 9.38 2.33
C HIS A 102 -15.07 10.70 3.11
N ARG A 103 -15.32 10.64 4.42
CA ARG A 103 -15.36 11.83 5.28
C ARG A 103 -13.98 12.15 5.89
N VAL A 104 -13.14 11.14 6.10
CA VAL A 104 -11.86 11.26 6.81
C VAL A 104 -10.67 11.39 5.84
N GLY A 105 -10.77 10.81 4.64
CA GLY A 105 -9.82 11.02 3.54
C GLY A 105 -10.00 12.37 2.85
#